data_AF-A0A2P1QTJ9-F1
#
_entry.id   AF-A0A2P1QTJ9-F1
#
_cell.length_a   1.000
_cell.length_b   1.000
_cell.length_c   1.000
_cell.angle_alpha   90.00
_cell.angle_beta   90.00
_cell.angle_gamma   90.00
#
_symmetry.space_group_name_H-M   'P 1'
#
loop_
_entity.id
_entity.type
_entity.pdbx_description
1 polymer ?
#
loop_
_entity_poly.entity_id
_entity_poly.type
_entity_poly.pdbx_seq_one_letter_code
_entity_poly.pdbx_strand_id
1 'polypeptide(L)'
;MNKKEKFKQLREKSNRQLRRFSEPLKRQIVNDIEMKVTTIAEVSREYTVTRNAIYKWIYSYSKNRKKGVRTVIEENSVSTKLEML
;
A
#
# COMPACT_ATOMS: atom_id res chain seq x y z
N MET A 1 -6.46 12.91 -34.54
CA MET A 1 -5.55 11.96 -33.85
C MET A 1 -6.36 11.03 -32.99
N ASN A 2 -6.16 9.72 -33.11
CA ASN A 2 -6.95 8.74 -32.40
C ASN A 2 -6.54 8.71 -30.91
N LYS A 3 -7.49 8.40 -30.02
CA LYS A 3 -7.28 8.47 -28.56
C LYS A 3 -6.10 7.61 -28.10
N LYS A 4 -5.91 6.43 -28.73
CA LYS A 4 -4.78 5.52 -28.49
C LYS A 4 -3.43 6.13 -28.86
N GLU A 5 -3.34 6.84 -29.97
CA GLU A 5 -2.11 7.48 -30.45
C GLU A 5 -1.70 8.62 -29.52
N LYS A 6 -2.67 9.38 -28.99
CA LYS A 6 -2.43 10.42 -27.99
C LYS A 6 -1.82 9.89 -26.70
N PHE A 7 -2.33 8.76 -26.21
CA PHE A 7 -1.75 8.12 -25.03
C PHE A 7 -0.36 7.57 -25.28
N LYS A 8 -0.08 7.01 -26.47
CA LYS A 8 1.25 6.52 -26.83
C LYS A 8 2.27 7.65 -26.86
N GLN A 9 1.96 8.76 -27.53
CA GLN A 9 2.84 9.95 -27.57
C GLN A 9 3.09 10.54 -26.18
N LEU A 10 2.05 10.65 -25.33
CA LEU A 10 2.22 11.14 -23.96
C LEU A 10 3.15 10.24 -23.14
N ARG A 11 3.09 8.93 -23.38
CA ARG A 11 3.91 7.93 -22.68
C ARG A 11 5.35 7.90 -23.18
N GLU A 12 5.58 8.13 -24.46
CA GLU A 12 6.93 8.29 -25.04
C GLU A 12 7.56 9.62 -24.59
N LYS A 13 6.76 10.69 -24.47
CA LYS A 13 7.21 11.99 -23.98
C LYS A 13 7.48 11.98 -22.48
N SER A 14 6.75 11.18 -21.70
CA SER A 14 7.05 10.95 -20.29
C SER A 14 8.11 9.86 -20.18
N ASN A 15 9.34 10.17 -19.79
CA ASN A 15 10.41 9.20 -19.54
C ASN A 15 10.16 8.35 -18.25
N ARG A 16 8.88 8.05 -17.97
CA ARG A 16 8.38 7.39 -16.79
C ARG A 16 8.52 5.89 -17.00
N GLN A 17 9.72 5.39 -16.72
CA GLN A 17 9.99 3.95 -16.72
C GLN A 17 8.93 3.24 -15.87
N LEU A 18 8.31 2.19 -16.43
CA LEU A 18 7.41 1.35 -15.65
C LEU A 18 8.22 0.60 -14.60
N ARG A 19 8.29 1.15 -13.39
CA ARG A 19 8.86 0.44 -12.25
C ARG A 19 7.98 -0.76 -11.94
N ARG A 20 8.52 -1.97 -12.14
CA ARG A 20 7.91 -3.22 -11.70
C ARG A 20 8.54 -3.61 -10.37
N PHE A 21 7.77 -3.52 -9.30
CA PHE A 21 8.18 -4.03 -8.00
C PHE A 21 8.02 -5.56 -8.01
N SER A 22 9.05 -6.26 -7.55
CA SER A 22 9.00 -7.71 -7.35
C SER A 22 7.93 -8.05 -6.30
N GLU A 23 7.34 -9.23 -6.41
CA GLU A 23 6.38 -9.72 -5.43
C GLU A 23 6.94 -9.78 -3.99
N PRO A 24 8.14 -10.31 -3.72
CA PRO A 24 8.68 -10.35 -2.35
C PRO A 24 8.81 -8.96 -1.73
N LEU A 25 9.28 -7.96 -2.49
CA LEU A 25 9.40 -6.59 -2.01
C LEU A 25 8.03 -6.00 -1.63
N LYS A 26 6.99 -6.23 -2.43
CA LYS A 26 5.63 -5.79 -2.10
C LYS A 26 5.12 -6.43 -0.81
N ARG A 27 5.39 -7.72 -0.61
CA ARG A 27 4.99 -8.44 0.60
C ARG A 27 5.72 -7.92 1.84
N GLN A 28 7.02 -7.65 1.73
CA GLN A 28 7.80 -7.04 2.80
C GLN A 28 7.25 -5.66 3.18
N ILE A 29 7.04 -4.77 2.21
CA ILE A 29 6.45 -3.45 2.44
C ILE A 29 5.09 -3.54 3.15
N VAL A 30 4.23 -4.48 2.73
CA VAL A 30 2.92 -4.67 3.37
C VAL A 30 3.08 -5.15 4.82
N ASN A 31 4.01 -6.08 5.08
CA ASN A 31 4.30 -6.56 6.43
C ASN A 31 4.81 -5.44 7.34
N ASP A 32 5.74 -4.61 6.84
CA ASP A 32 6.31 -3.51 7.61
C ASP A 32 5.24 -2.45 7.96
N ILE A 33 4.28 -2.21 7.05
CA ILE A 33 3.11 -1.36 7.29
C ILE A 33 2.17 -1.98 8.35
N GLU A 34 1.95 -3.30 8.32
CA GLU A 34 1.12 -4.00 9.30
C GLU A 34 1.75 -3.98 10.70
N MET A 35 3.06 -4.14 10.77
CA MET A 35 3.86 -4.05 12.00
C MET A 35 4.07 -2.61 12.48
N LYS A 36 3.54 -1.61 11.75
CA LYS A 36 3.70 -0.18 12.03
C LYS A 36 5.17 0.29 12.07
N VAL A 37 6.06 -0.41 11.37
CA VAL A 37 7.47 -0.02 11.19
C VAL A 37 7.57 1.19 10.26
N THR A 38 6.70 1.24 9.26
CA THR A 38 6.64 2.32 8.26
C THR A 38 5.20 2.65 7.90
N THR A 39 4.98 3.88 7.46
CA THR A 39 3.68 4.39 7.04
C THR A 39 3.51 4.34 5.52
N ILE A 40 2.25 4.27 5.08
CA ILE A 40 1.89 4.38 3.65
C ILE A 40 2.45 5.67 3.01
N ALA A 41 2.54 6.76 3.78
CA ALA A 41 3.05 8.04 3.31
C ALA A 41 4.57 7.99 3.06
N GLU A 42 5.33 7.38 3.97
CA GLU A 42 6.78 7.19 3.83
C GLU A 42 7.09 6.30 2.62
N VAL A 43 6.45 5.13 2.53
CA VAL A 43 6.59 4.23 1.37
C VAL A 43 6.26 4.94 0.05
N SER A 44 5.22 5.77 0.05
CA SER A 44 4.82 6.53 -1.13
C SER A 44 5.90 7.50 -1.59
N ARG A 45 6.57 8.17 -0.65
CA ARG A 45 7.66 9.12 -0.92
C ARG A 45 8.93 8.40 -1.35
N GLU A 46 9.37 7.41 -0.58
CA GLU A 46 10.62 6.68 -0.77
C GLU A 46 10.64 5.90 -2.08
N TYR A 47 9.61 5.08 -2.34
CA TYR A 47 9.55 4.25 -3.55
C TYR A 47 8.90 4.97 -4.75
N THR A 48 8.46 6.22 -4.55
CA THR A 48 7.71 7.00 -5.56
C THR A 48 6.44 6.28 -6.03
N VAL A 49 5.78 5.54 -5.12
CA VAL A 49 4.59 4.73 -5.42
C VAL A 49 3.35 5.51 -5.01
N THR A 50 2.31 5.49 -5.83
CA THR A 50 1.04 6.12 -5.45
C THR A 50 0.42 5.39 -4.25
N ARG A 51 -0.14 6.12 -3.29
CA ARG A 51 -0.89 5.54 -2.15
C ARG A 51 -1.92 4.50 -2.60
N ASN A 52 -2.60 4.74 -3.72
CA ASN A 52 -3.61 3.83 -4.26
C ASN A 52 -3.04 2.46 -4.67
N ALA A 53 -1.81 2.42 -5.20
CA ALA A 53 -1.11 1.16 -5.48
C ALA A 53 -0.72 0.43 -4.20
N ILE A 54 -0.29 1.16 -3.16
CA ILE A 54 0.04 0.59 -1.85
C ILE A 54 -1.21 -0.04 -1.22
N TYR A 55 -2.36 0.65 -1.24
CA TYR A 55 -3.62 0.06 -0.77
C TYR A 55 -4.00 -1.21 -1.52
N LYS A 56 -3.79 -1.26 -2.84
CA LYS A 56 -3.99 -2.50 -3.61
C LYS A 56 -3.07 -3.62 -3.12
N TRP A 57 -1.80 -3.34 -2.84
CA TRP A 57 -0.88 -4.33 -2.28
C TRP A 57 -1.32 -4.81 -0.92
N ILE A 58 -1.76 -3.91 -0.03
CA ILE A 58 -2.31 -4.28 1.28
C ILE A 58 -3.50 -5.22 1.07
N TYR A 59 -4.48 -4.88 0.23
CA TYR A 59 -5.61 -5.77 0.00
C TYR A 59 -5.25 -7.12 -0.62
N SER A 60 -4.17 -7.19 -1.41
CA SER A 60 -3.73 -8.43 -2.07
C SER A 60 -2.84 -9.31 -1.20
N TYR A 61 -1.99 -8.72 -0.36
CA TYR A 61 -0.92 -9.44 0.36
C TYR A 61 -1.09 -9.44 1.88
N SER A 62 -1.92 -8.56 2.43
CA SER A 62 -2.24 -8.54 3.86
C SER A 62 -2.89 -9.85 4.28
N LYS A 63 -2.44 -10.40 5.41
CA LYS A 63 -3.09 -11.55 6.04
C LYS A 63 -4.37 -11.11 6.78
N ASN A 64 -4.34 -9.95 7.40
CA ASN A 64 -5.34 -9.51 8.38
C ASN A 64 -6.37 -8.50 7.83
N ARG A 65 -6.07 -7.85 6.70
CA ARG A 65 -6.88 -6.78 6.09
C ARG A 65 -7.40 -7.16 4.71
N LYS A 66 -7.83 -8.41 4.56
CA LYS A 66 -8.55 -8.84 3.35
C LYS A 66 -9.92 -8.17 3.32
N LYS A 67 -10.40 -7.85 2.11
CA LYS A 67 -11.76 -7.30 1.92
C LYS A 67 -12.78 -8.26 2.55
N GLY A 68 -13.68 -7.72 3.38
CA GLY A 68 -14.71 -8.48 4.09
C GLY A 68 -14.34 -8.88 5.51
N VAL A 69 -13.08 -8.72 5.94
CA VAL A 69 -12.67 -8.93 7.34
C VAL A 69 -12.87 -7.64 8.11
N ARG A 70 -13.78 -7.65 9.09
CA ARG A 70 -13.98 -6.54 10.04
C ARG A 70 -13.28 -6.87 11.35
N THR A 71 -12.28 -6.09 11.72
CA THR A 71 -11.70 -6.17 13.07
C THR A 71 -12.70 -5.59 14.06
N VAL A 72 -13.20 -6.42 14.97
CA VAL A 72 -14.02 -6.01 16.12
C VAL A 72 -13.06 -5.68 17.26
N ILE A 73 -13.10 -4.45 17.76
CA ILE A 73 -12.33 -4.02 18.92
C ILE A 73 -13.31 -4.04 20.10
N GLU A 74 -13.06 -4.91 21.08
CA GLU A 74 -13.88 -5.00 22.29
C GLU A 74 -13.45 -3.93 23.30
N GLU A 75 -14.38 -3.32 24.03
CA GLU A 75 -14.12 -2.24 24.99
C GLU A 75 -13.11 -2.67 26.08
N ASN A 76 -13.16 -3.93 26.50
CA ASN A 76 -12.23 -4.51 27.47
C ASN A 76 -10.76 -4.48 27.00
N SER A 77 -10.51 -4.50 25.68
CA SER A 77 -9.15 -4.44 25.12
C SER A 77 -8.49 -3.07 25.25
N VAL A 78 -9.29 -2.00 25.40
CA VAL A 78 -8.79 -0.62 25.58
C VAL A 78 -8.33 -0.41 27.03
N SER A 79 -9.08 -0.96 27.99
CA SER A 79 -8.80 -0.81 29.43
C SER A 79 -7.45 -1.40 29.84
N THR A 80 -7.13 -2.62 29.38
CA THR A 80 -5.87 -3.30 29.75
C THR A 80 -4.63 -2.54 29.28
N LYS A 81 -4.74 -1.78 28.18
CA LYS A 81 -3.62 -1.00 27.66
C LYS A 81 -3.38 0.29 28.44
N LEU A 82 -4.43 0.84 29.06
CA LEU A 82 -4.35 2.04 29.90
C LEU A 82 -3.86 1.72 31.31
N GLU A 83 -4.12 0.52 31.83
CA GLU A 83 -3.64 0.08 33.16
C GLU A 83 -2.14 -0.26 33.21
N MET A 84 -1.51 -0.56 32.07
CA MET A 84 -0.07 -0.89 31.99
C MET A 84 0.83 0.34 31.73
N LEU A 85 0.29 1.56 31.84
CA LEU A 85 0.97 2.83 31.57
C LEU A 85 1.14 3.62 32.87
#